data_AF-A0A2E6KIA0-F1
#
_entry.id   AF-A0A2E6KIA0-F1
#
_cell.length_a   1.000
_cell.length_b   1.000
_cell.length_c   1.000
_cell.angle_alpha   90.00
_cell.angle_beta   90.00
_cell.angle_gamma   90.00
#
_symmetry.space_group_name_H-M   'P 1'
#
loop_
_entity.id
_entity.type
_entity.pdbx_description
1 polymer ?
#
loop_
_entity_poly.entity_id
_entity_poly.type
_entity_poly.pdbx_seq_one_letter_code
_entity_poly.pdbx_strand_id
1 'polypeptide(L)'
;MEIINSKRHKNFVQDLREILNQTQMISYEIKNNEIRRKLSETVIPNFMNVISYIEVNDLKNVNLNYCLSNCVHQIIDLADTSKSLMMLSSKYKVIREEIISLMNTEDEE
;
A
#
# COMPACT_ATOMS: atom_id res chain seq x y z
N MET A 1 -10.97 -20.12 16.04
CA MET A 1 -11.09 -18.96 15.14
C MET A 1 -9.77 -18.22 14.93
N GLU A 2 -8.82 -18.26 15.88
CA GLU A 2 -7.51 -17.55 15.79
C GLU A 2 -6.60 -17.98 14.63
N ILE A 3 -6.55 -19.27 14.28
CA ILE A 3 -5.65 -19.79 13.23
C ILE A 3 -6.03 -19.28 11.83
N ILE A 4 -7.34 -19.16 11.56
CA ILE A 4 -7.86 -18.68 10.27
C ILE A 4 -7.54 -17.18 10.12
N ASN A 5 -7.67 -16.41 11.20
CA ASN A 5 -7.32 -14.98 11.20
C ASN A 5 -5.81 -14.77 11.00
N SER A 6 -4.96 -15.57 11.66
CA SER A 6 -3.49 -15.50 11.48
C SER A 6 -3.03 -15.84 10.06
N LYS A 7 -3.60 -16.88 9.43
CA LYS A 7 -3.25 -17.24 8.04
C LYS A 7 -3.71 -16.17 7.05
N ARG A 8 -4.93 -15.65 7.22
CA ARG A 8 -5.46 -14.57 6.38
C ARG A 8 -4.61 -13.31 6.49
N HIS A 9 -4.23 -12.93 7.71
CA HIS A 9 -3.32 -11.80 7.97
C HIS A 9 -1.98 -11.94 7.27
N LYS A 10 -1.33 -13.10 7.41
CA LYS A 10 -0.05 -13.38 6.75
C LYS A 10 -0.14 -13.31 5.22
N ASN A 11 -1.21 -13.85 4.65
CA ASN A 11 -1.45 -13.76 3.21
C ASN A 11 -1.63 -12.30 2.78
N PHE A 12 -2.39 -11.51 3.53
CA PHE A 12 -2.59 -10.10 3.20
C PHE A 12 -1.29 -9.31 3.28
N VAL A 13 -0.47 -9.50 4.32
CA VAL A 13 0.87 -8.89 4.41
C VAL A 13 1.75 -9.28 3.22
N GLN A 14 1.66 -10.54 2.77
CA GLN A 14 2.38 -11.01 1.59
C GLN A 14 1.93 -10.29 0.31
N ASP A 15 0.62 -10.12 0.10
CA ASP A 15 0.07 -9.38 -1.04
C ASP A 15 0.56 -7.92 -1.05
N LEU A 16 0.60 -7.27 0.11
CA LEU A 16 1.15 -5.92 0.24
C LEU A 16 2.64 -5.87 -0.14
N ARG A 17 3.45 -6.85 0.29
CA ARG A 17 4.87 -6.96 -0.07
C ARG A 17 5.07 -7.18 -1.57
N GLU A 18 4.20 -7.92 -2.23
CA GLU A 18 4.23 -8.09 -3.68
C GLU A 18 3.95 -6.78 -4.42
N ILE A 19 2.99 -5.98 -3.94
CA ILE A 19 2.71 -4.65 -4.48
C ILE A 19 3.90 -3.70 -4.26
N LEU A 20 4.56 -3.77 -3.09
CA LEU A 20 5.76 -2.99 -2.80
C LEU A 20 6.89 -3.33 -3.79
N ASN A 21 7.14 -4.62 -4.00
CA ASN A 21 8.16 -5.08 -4.95
C ASN A 21 7.86 -4.58 -6.38
N GLN A 22 6.61 -4.64 -6.82
CA GLN A 22 6.21 -4.10 -8.13
C GLN A 22 6.40 -2.58 -8.21
N THR A 23 6.10 -1.85 -7.13
CA THR A 23 6.33 -0.40 -7.03
C THR A 23 7.82 -0.08 -7.16
N GLN A 24 8.68 -0.84 -6.47
CA GLN A 24 10.14 -0.71 -6.54
C GLN A 24 10.68 -0.99 -7.95
N MET A 25 10.21 -2.06 -8.60
CA MET A 25 10.60 -2.40 -9.96
C MET A 25 10.24 -1.28 -10.94
N ILE A 26 8.99 -0.79 -10.89
CA ILE A 26 8.54 0.32 -11.75
C ILE A 26 9.37 1.58 -11.48
N SER A 27 9.64 1.88 -10.21
CA SER A 27 10.48 3.03 -9.83
C SER A 27 11.89 2.93 -10.39
N TYR A 28 12.46 1.73 -10.49
CA TYR A 28 13.79 1.53 -11.03
C TYR A 28 13.82 1.65 -12.56
N GLU A 29 12.79 1.13 -13.25
CA GLU A 29 12.73 1.07 -14.71
C GLU A 29 12.30 2.39 -15.36
N ILE A 30 11.55 3.23 -14.65
CA ILE A 30 10.98 4.46 -15.22
C ILE A 30 12.06 5.51 -15.50
N LYS A 31 12.09 6.01 -16.75
CA LYS A 31 13.06 7.03 -17.19
C LYS A 31 12.71 8.44 -16.71
N ASN A 32 11.44 8.70 -16.40
CA ASN A 32 11.00 10.01 -15.93
C ASN A 32 11.47 10.21 -14.48
N ASN A 33 12.43 11.12 -14.29
CA ASN A 33 13.02 11.41 -12.99
C ASN A 33 12.01 11.91 -11.96
N GLU A 34 11.02 12.70 -12.37
CA GLU A 34 9.99 13.21 -11.45
C GLU A 34 9.13 12.07 -10.91
N ILE A 35 8.68 11.19 -11.81
CA ILE A 35 7.89 10.02 -11.43
C ILE A 35 8.72 9.08 -10.54
N ARG A 36 9.98 8.83 -10.91
CA ARG A 36 10.91 8.05 -10.09
C ARG A 36 11.01 8.62 -8.68
N ARG A 37 11.21 9.93 -8.53
CA ARG A 37 11.32 10.57 -7.21
C ARG A 37 10.03 10.45 -6.41
N LYS A 38 8.86 10.67 -7.02
CA LYS A 38 7.56 10.45 -6.35
C LYS A 38 7.44 9.01 -5.84
N LEU A 39 7.81 8.03 -6.64
CA LEU A 39 7.78 6.62 -6.23
C LEU A 39 8.79 6.32 -5.12
N SER A 40 10.06 6.71 -5.29
CA SER A 40 11.16 6.33 -4.39
C SER A 40 11.22 7.13 -3.09
N GLU A 41 10.87 8.42 -3.12
CA GLU A 41 10.98 9.33 -1.98
C GLU A 41 9.64 9.45 -1.23
N THR A 42 8.51 9.11 -1.86
CA THR A 42 7.18 9.25 -1.24
C THR A 42 6.42 7.94 -1.14
N VAL A 43 6.10 7.29 -2.26
CA VAL A 43 5.21 6.12 -2.26
C VAL A 43 5.84 4.93 -1.52
N ILE A 44 7.07 4.55 -1.89
CA ILE A 44 7.74 3.37 -1.33
C ILE A 44 7.94 3.49 0.19
N PRO A 45 8.49 4.60 0.74
CA PRO A 45 8.65 4.74 2.19
C PRO A 45 7.33 4.73 2.96
N ASN A 46 6.31 5.45 2.47
CA ASN A 46 5.00 5.45 3.13
C ASN A 46 4.36 4.05 3.07
N PHE A 47 4.52 3.32 1.97
CA PHE A 47 3.93 1.99 1.85
C PHE A 47 4.64 0.95 2.71
N MET A 48 5.96 1.08 2.92
CA MET A 48 6.68 0.28 3.91
C MET A 48 6.15 0.52 5.34
N ASN A 49 5.82 1.77 5.69
CA ASN A 49 5.20 2.07 6.99
C ASN A 49 3.82 1.43 7.12
N VAL A 50 2.99 1.53 6.07
CA VAL A 50 1.68 0.85 6.02
C VAL A 50 1.85 -0.65 6.28
N ILE A 51 2.73 -1.33 5.54
CA ILE A 51 3.01 -2.76 5.73
C ILE A 51 3.42 -3.05 7.16
N SER A 52 4.30 -2.22 7.75
CA SER A 52 4.79 -2.42 9.12
C SER A 52 3.65 -2.36 10.14
N TYR A 53 2.74 -1.38 10.02
CA TYR A 53 1.57 -1.26 10.90
C TYR A 53 0.61 -2.44 10.75
N ILE A 54 0.33 -2.87 9.51
CA ILE A 54 -0.49 -4.06 9.27
C ILE A 54 0.19 -5.29 9.86
N GLU A 55 1.49 -5.50 9.61
CA GLU A 55 2.22 -6.70 10.06
C GLU A 55 2.18 -6.88 11.58
N VAL A 56 2.30 -5.79 12.34
CA VAL A 56 2.22 -5.81 13.82
C VAL A 56 0.79 -5.62 14.37
N ASN A 57 -0.22 -5.56 13.49
CA ASN A 57 -1.62 -5.32 13.83
C ASN A 57 -1.88 -4.02 14.63
N ASP A 58 -1.14 -2.96 14.33
CA ASP A 58 -1.33 -1.62 14.90
C ASP A 58 -2.26 -0.77 14.00
N LEU A 59 -3.52 -1.21 13.88
CA LEU A 59 -4.49 -0.64 12.93
C LEU A 59 -5.05 0.71 13.38
N LYS A 60 -4.97 1.04 14.67
CA LYS A 60 -5.45 2.31 15.25
C LYS A 60 -4.39 3.42 15.22
N ASN A 61 -3.21 3.15 14.66
CA ASN A 61 -2.17 4.16 14.54
C ASN A 61 -2.62 5.32 13.66
N VAL A 62 -2.57 6.54 14.18
CA VAL A 62 -2.96 7.76 13.45
C VAL A 62 -2.17 7.96 12.15
N ASN A 63 -0.95 7.41 12.08
CA ASN A 63 -0.09 7.52 10.91
C ASN A 63 -0.41 6.50 9.83
N LEU A 64 -1.14 5.41 10.12
CA LEU A 64 -1.50 4.40 9.12
C LEU A 64 -2.33 5.03 8.00
N ASN A 65 -3.41 5.71 8.37
CA ASN A 65 -4.28 6.41 7.42
C ASN A 65 -3.52 7.48 6.64
N TYR A 66 -2.66 8.24 7.31
CA TYR A 66 -1.85 9.27 6.67
C TYR A 66 -0.91 8.67 5.60
N CYS A 67 -0.13 7.64 5.95
CA CYS A 67 0.77 6.98 5.02
C CYS A 67 0.02 6.33 3.85
N LEU A 68 -1.09 5.66 4.12
CA LEU A 68 -1.93 5.02 3.10
C LEU A 68 -2.49 6.05 2.11
N SER A 69 -3.07 7.15 2.61
CA SER A 69 -3.59 8.23 1.77
C SER A 69 -2.52 8.86 0.88
N ASN A 70 -1.32 9.11 1.43
CA ASN A 70 -0.20 9.64 0.66
C ASN A 70 0.20 8.71 -0.50
N CYS A 71 0.34 7.40 -0.24
CA CYS A 71 0.65 6.44 -1.29
C CYS A 71 -0.39 6.45 -2.41
N VAL A 72 -1.66 6.35 -2.03
CA VAL A 72 -2.77 6.21 -2.98
C VAL A 72 -2.93 7.47 -3.83
N HIS A 73 -2.89 8.66 -3.22
CA HIS A 73 -2.98 9.92 -3.97
C HIS A 73 -1.84 10.05 -4.97
N GLN A 74 -0.59 9.85 -4.55
CA GLN A 74 0.56 9.97 -5.45
C GLN A 74 0.50 8.96 -6.60
N ILE A 75 0.08 7.73 -6.34
CA ILE A 75 -0.04 6.71 -7.40
C ILE A 75 -1.19 7.03 -8.36
N ILE A 76 -2.31 7.57 -7.88
CA ILE A 76 -3.44 7.98 -8.74
C ILE A 76 -3.02 9.13 -9.66
N ASP A 77 -2.29 10.13 -9.14
CA ASP A 77 -1.79 11.25 -9.93
C ASP A 77 -0.83 10.80 -11.05
N LEU A 78 -0.22 9.61 -10.89
CA LEU A 78 0.69 9.01 -11.85
C LEU A 78 0.02 8.02 -12.81
N ALA A 79 -1.26 7.67 -12.60
CA ALA A 79 -1.91 6.56 -13.28
C ALA A 79 -1.93 6.70 -14.81
N ASP A 80 -2.18 7.91 -15.32
CA ASP A 80 -2.33 8.17 -16.76
C ASP A 80 -0.98 8.24 -17.51
N THR A 81 0.14 8.15 -16.79
CA THR A 81 1.48 8.30 -17.38
C THR A 81 1.98 7.01 -18.05
N SER A 82 1.51 5.84 -17.62
CA SER A 82 1.84 4.56 -18.25
C SER A 82 0.88 3.45 -17.85
N LYS A 83 0.77 2.40 -18.68
CA LYS A 83 -0.05 1.22 -18.37
C LYS A 83 0.35 0.55 -17.04
N SER A 84 1.66 0.50 -16.75
CA SER A 84 2.17 -0.08 -15.50
C SER A 84 1.72 0.72 -14.28
N LEU A 85 1.72 2.06 -14.36
CA LEU A 85 1.27 2.93 -13.28
C LEU A 85 -0.26 2.93 -13.15
N MET A 86 -1.00 2.83 -14.25
CA MET A 86 -2.44 2.62 -14.22
C MET A 86 -2.79 1.32 -13.47
N MET A 87 -2.14 0.20 -13.82
CA MET A 87 -2.33 -1.08 -13.12
C MET A 87 -1.94 -1.00 -11.65
N LEU A 88 -0.83 -0.34 -11.33
CA LEU A 88 -0.40 -0.13 -9.97
C LEU A 88 -1.45 0.67 -9.19
N SER A 89 -2.02 1.71 -9.79
CA SER A 89 -3.08 2.51 -9.17
C SER A 89 -4.34 1.72 -8.82
N SER A 90 -4.75 0.79 -9.68
CA SER A 90 -5.87 -0.09 -9.37
C SER A 90 -5.57 -0.98 -8.16
N LYS A 91 -4.34 -1.51 -8.04
CA LYS A 91 -3.94 -2.31 -6.88
C LYS A 91 -3.96 -1.49 -5.58
N TYR A 92 -3.38 -0.28 -5.60
CA TYR A 92 -3.40 0.63 -4.45
C TYR A 92 -4.81 1.04 -4.01
N LYS A 93 -5.77 1.16 -4.94
CA LYS A 93 -7.18 1.41 -4.60
C LYS A 93 -7.81 0.23 -3.87
N VAL A 94 -7.63 -0.99 -4.39
CA VAL A 94 -8.17 -2.21 -3.78
C VAL A 94 -7.63 -2.41 -2.36
N ILE A 95 -6.30 -2.33 -2.17
CA ILE A 95 -5.73 -2.52 -0.83
C ILE A 95 -6.13 -1.40 0.14
N ARG A 96 -6.41 -0.18 -0.35
CA ARG A 96 -6.91 0.89 0.50
C ARG A 96 -8.27 0.53 1.08
N GLU A 97 -9.17 0.01 0.25
CA GLU A 97 -10.50 -0.42 0.69
C GLU A 97 -10.40 -1.56 1.71
N GLU A 98 -9.52 -2.52 1.46
CA GLU A 98 -9.27 -3.63 2.39
C GLU A 98 -8.70 -3.15 3.74
N ILE A 99 -7.71 -2.25 3.73
CA ILE A 99 -7.13 -1.70 4.97
C ILE A 99 -8.17 -0.88 5.74
N ILE A 100 -8.96 -0.03 5.06
CA ILE A 100 -10.03 0.73 5.71
C ILE A 100 -11.06 -0.20 6.34
N SER A 101 -11.42 -1.29 5.65
CA SER A 101 -12.30 -2.32 6.19
C SER A 101 -11.72 -2.94 7.47
N LEU A 102 -10.45 -3.34 7.44
CA LEU A 102 -9.75 -3.89 8.62
C LEU A 102 -9.75 -2.91 9.81
N MET A 103 -9.45 -1.63 9.55
CA MET A 103 -9.44 -0.59 10.59
C MET A 103 -10.81 -0.41 11.25
N ASN A 104 -11.89 -0.49 10.47
CA ASN A 104 -13.25 -0.34 10.98
C ASN A 104 -13.78 -1.61 11.67
N THR A 105 -13.18 -2.77 11.42
CA THR A 105 -13.65 -4.04 12.03
C THR A 105 -13.20 -4.19 13.49
N GLU A 106 -12.09 -3.54 13.89
CA GLU A 106 -11.60 -3.53 15.29
C GLU A 106 -12.39 -2.59 16.23
N ASP A 107 -13.42 -1.90 15.74
CA ASP A 107 -14.32 -1.07 16.56
C ASP A 107 -15.62 -1.80 16.96
N GLU A 108 -15.85 -3.02 16.44
CA GLU A 108 -17.03 -3.85 16.75
C GLU A 108 -16.78 -4.99 17.76
N GLU A 109 -15.55 -5.14 18.29
CA GLU A 109 -15.19 -6.04 19.40
C GLU A 109 -15.01 -5.29 20.73
#